data_AF-A0A7W9YUS9-F1
#
_entry.id   AF-A0A7W9YUS9-F1
#
_cell.length_a   1.000
_cell.length_b   1.000
_cell.length_c   1.000
_cell.angle_alpha   90.00
_cell.angle_beta   90.00
_cell.angle_gamma   90.00
#
_symmetry.space_group_name_H-M   'P 1'
#
loop_
_entity.id
_entity.type
_entity.pdbx_description
1 polymer ?
#
loop_
_entity_poly.entity_id
_entity_poly.type
_entity_poly.pdbx_seq_one_letter_code
_entity_poly.pdbx_strand_id
1 'polypeptide(L)'
;MNMLTPILPSDCLYIQLQWENEQILLCISKEGIRRVEEVNAERMITIRGSAQAMMSLLKGSLKLQQQLRLNELSVTASFRHILLLESIFFLAKPYDLVH
;
A
#
# COMPACT_ATOMS: atom_id res chain seq x y z
N MET A 1 -1.73 16.48 13.26
CA MET A 1 -1.49 15.14 13.86
C MET A 1 -1.31 14.15 12.74
N ASN A 2 -0.14 13.52 12.62
CA ASN A 2 0.06 12.46 11.64
C ASN A 2 -0.67 11.20 12.13
N MET A 3 -1.87 10.95 11.61
CA MET A 3 -2.74 9.84 12.05
C MET A 3 -2.14 8.46 11.77
N LEU A 4 -1.06 8.39 10.97
CA LEU A 4 -0.38 7.15 10.61
C LEU A 4 0.56 6.66 11.73
N THR A 5 1.19 7.54 12.50
CA THR A 5 2.26 7.18 13.44
C THR A 5 1.91 6.01 14.39
N PRO A 6 0.69 5.91 14.96
CA PRO A 6 0.33 4.81 15.87
C PRO A 6 0.21 3.44 15.20
N ILE A 7 -0.05 3.40 13.89
CA ILE A 7 -0.28 2.14 13.15
C ILE A 7 0.95 1.68 12.37
N LEU A 8 1.95 2.54 12.20
CA LEU A 8 3.15 2.20 11.46
C LEU A 8 3.97 1.12 12.19
N PRO A 9 4.47 0.10 11.46
CA PRO A 9 5.22 -0.99 12.07
C PRO A 9 6.57 -0.51 12.60
N SER A 10 7.06 -1.16 13.66
CA SER A 10 8.40 -0.87 14.21
C SER A 10 9.52 -1.33 13.26
N ASP A 11 9.31 -2.46 12.58
CA ASP A 11 10.21 -3.00 11.55
C ASP A 11 9.82 -2.51 10.15
N CYS A 12 10.77 -2.49 9.21
CA CYS A 12 10.48 -2.16 7.80
C CYS A 12 9.51 -3.19 7.20
N LEU A 13 8.34 -2.71 6.77
CA LEU A 13 7.41 -3.43 5.92
C LEU A 13 7.69 -3.07 4.47
N TYR A 14 8.18 -4.03 3.69
CA TYR A 14 8.50 -3.81 2.28
C TYR A 14 7.30 -4.13 1.39
N ILE A 15 6.92 -3.17 0.55
CA ILE A 15 5.76 -3.26 -0.33
C ILE A 15 6.21 -2.94 -1.74
N GLN A 16 5.91 -3.85 -2.65
CA GLN A 16 6.08 -3.69 -4.08
C GLN A 16 4.71 -3.47 -4.70
N LEU A 17 4.52 -2.32 -5.35
CA LEU A 17 3.35 -2.07 -6.19
C LEU A 17 3.77 -2.33 -7.64
N GLN A 18 2.99 -3.12 -8.37
CA GLN A 18 3.26 -3.49 -9.76
C GLN A 18 2.02 -3.27 -10.61
N TRP A 19 2.18 -2.52 -11.70
CA TRP A 19 1.12 -2.25 -12.68
C TRP A 19 1.72 -2.32 -14.08
N GLU A 20 1.03 -3.02 -15.00
CA GLU A 20 1.52 -3.25 -16.36
C GLU A 20 3.00 -3.68 -16.41
N ASN A 21 3.90 -2.81 -16.89
CA ASN A 21 5.35 -3.05 -16.98
C ASN A 21 6.17 -2.19 -15.97
N GLU A 22 5.50 -1.54 -15.02
CA GLU A 22 6.11 -0.66 -14.04
C GLU A 22 6.00 -1.22 -12.62
N GLN A 23 6.93 -0.79 -11.78
CA GLN A 23 6.94 -1.15 -10.38
C GLN A 23 7.58 -0.06 -9.51
N ILE A 24 7.13 0.00 -8.26
CA ILE A 24 7.79 0.78 -7.21
C ILE A 24 7.89 -0.05 -5.94
N LEU A 25 9.02 0.10 -5.25
CA LEU A 25 9.29 -0.57 -4.00
C LEU A 25 9.39 0.46 -2.88
N LEU A 26 8.66 0.21 -1.80
CA LEU A 26 8.50 1.10 -0.65
C LEU A 26 8.90 0.33 0.62
N CYS A 27 9.63 0.97 1.55
CA CYS A 27 9.62 0.58 2.96
C CYS A 27 8.68 1.51 3.71
N ILE A 28 7.80 0.90 4.51
CA ILE A 28 6.97 1.59 5.50
C ILE A 28 7.42 1.16 6.90
N SER A 29 7.70 2.13 7.75
CA SER A 29 8.01 1.92 9.18
C SER A 29 7.56 3.14 9.99
N LYS A 30 7.72 3.08 11.32
CA LYS A 30 7.53 4.23 12.21
C LYS A 30 8.36 5.46 11.85
N GLU A 31 9.47 5.28 11.12
CA GLU A 31 10.31 6.38 10.64
C GLU A 31 9.74 7.06 9.39
N GLY A 32 8.68 6.49 8.80
CA GLY A 32 7.99 7.02 7.65
C GLY A 32 7.95 6.04 6.47
N ILE A 33 7.62 6.60 5.30
CA ILE A 33 7.51 5.89 4.03
C ILE A 33 8.65 6.35 3.13
N ARG A 34 9.41 5.42 2.59
CA ARG A 34 10.55 5.72 1.71
C ARG A 34 10.60 4.76 0.53
N ARG A 35 10.94 5.28 -0.65
CA ARG A 35 11.26 4.45 -1.81
C ARG A 35 12.60 3.76 -1.57
N VAL A 36 12.70 2.50 -1.95
CA VAL A 36 13.94 1.71 -1.89
C VAL A 36 14.18 1.03 -3.24
N GLU A 37 15.43 0.71 -3.56
CA GLU A 37 15.80 0.13 -4.86
C GLU A 37 15.82 -1.40 -4.82
N GLU A 38 16.28 -1.99 -3.71
CA GLU A 38 16.41 -3.45 -3.57
C GLU A 38 16.04 -3.92 -2.16
N VAL A 39 15.43 -5.11 -2.08
CA VAL A 39 15.00 -5.77 -0.85
C VAL A 39 15.17 -7.28 -0.97
N ASN A 40 15.50 -7.93 0.14
CA ASN A 40 15.51 -9.38 0.24
C ASN A 40 14.07 -9.93 0.18
N ALA A 41 13.78 -10.81 -0.78
CA ALA A 41 12.42 -11.18 -1.20
C ALA A 41 11.56 -11.83 -0.11
N GLU A 42 12.16 -12.40 0.94
CA GLU A 42 11.47 -13.24 1.93
C GLU A 42 10.35 -12.54 2.72
N ARG A 43 10.32 -11.20 2.77
CA ARG A 43 9.31 -10.43 3.51
C ARG A 43 8.60 -9.37 2.67
N MET A 44 8.69 -9.47 1.34
CA MET A 44 8.12 -8.50 0.43
C MET A 44 6.63 -8.76 0.20
N ILE A 45 5.80 -7.76 0.47
CA ILE A 45 4.38 -7.77 0.08
C ILE A 45 4.28 -7.24 -1.34
N THR A 46 3.64 -7.99 -2.22
CA THR A 46 3.43 -7.55 -3.60
C THR A 46 1.95 -7.26 -3.82
N ILE A 47 1.62 -6.08 -4.32
CA ILE A 47 0.28 -5.70 -4.78
C ILE A 47 0.36 -5.54 -6.30
N ARG A 48 -0.49 -6.26 -7.04
CA ARG A 48 -0.52 -6.28 -8.51
C ARG A 48 -1.92 -5.96 -9.03
N GLY A 49 -1.99 -5.20 -10.11
CA GLY A 49 -3.22 -4.96 -10.88
C GLY A 49 -2.99 -3.94 -11.98
N SER A 50 -4.08 -3.40 -12.54
CA SER A 50 -3.97 -2.33 -13.54
C SER A 50 -3.58 -0.99 -12.91
N ALA A 51 -3.06 -0.06 -13.71
CA ALA A 51 -2.82 1.31 -13.31
C ALA A 51 -4.10 1.96 -12.72
N GLN A 52 -5.27 1.67 -13.30
CA GLN A 52 -6.55 2.20 -12.82
C GLN A 52 -6.89 1.69 -11.41
N ALA A 53 -6.66 0.40 -11.13
CA ALA A 53 -6.88 -0.18 -9.82
C ALA A 53 -5.90 0.41 -8.79
N MET A 54 -4.61 0.50 -9.14
CA MET A 54 -3.59 1.14 -8.30
C MET A 54 -3.95 2.59 -7.95
N MET A 55 -4.36 3.37 -8.95
CA MET A 55 -4.78 4.75 -8.73
C MET A 55 -6.01 4.85 -7.83
N SER A 56 -6.96 3.91 -7.95
CA SER A 56 -8.16 3.87 -7.11
C SER A 56 -7.83 3.52 -5.66
N LEU A 57 -6.86 2.63 -5.45
CA LEU A 57 -6.29 2.33 -4.13
C LEU A 57 -5.61 3.56 -3.51
N LEU A 58 -4.71 4.20 -4.25
CA LEU A 58 -3.89 5.31 -3.75
C LEU A 58 -4.72 6.58 -3.49
N LYS A 59 -5.75 6.83 -4.29
CA LYS A 59 -6.72 7.91 -4.05
C LYS A 59 -7.71 7.60 -2.93
N GLY A 60 -7.75 6.35 -2.47
CA GLY A 60 -8.73 5.90 -1.47
C GLY A 60 -10.17 5.89 -1.98
N SER A 61 -10.39 5.86 -3.30
CA SER A 61 -11.73 5.73 -3.89
C SER A 61 -12.28 4.31 -3.76
N LEU A 62 -11.40 3.30 -3.77
CA LEU A 62 -11.74 1.91 -3.49
C LEU A 62 -10.79 1.31 -2.46
N LYS A 63 -11.35 0.56 -1.51
CA LYS A 63 -10.59 -0.13 -0.47
C LYS A 63 -9.82 -1.34 -1.02
N LEU A 64 -8.68 -1.67 -0.43
CA LEU A 64 -7.86 -2.81 -0.85
C LEU A 64 -8.67 -4.11 -0.83
N GLN A 65 -9.38 -4.40 0.26
CA GLN A 65 -10.23 -5.59 0.36
C GLN A 65 -11.38 -5.61 -0.65
N GLN A 66 -11.92 -4.45 -1.06
CA GLN A 66 -12.95 -4.40 -2.10
C GLN A 66 -12.38 -4.80 -3.45
N GLN A 67 -11.23 -4.22 -3.82
CA GLN A 67 -10.55 -4.51 -5.09
C GLN A 67 -10.06 -5.96 -5.18
N LEU A 68 -9.63 -6.56 -4.05
CA LEU A 68 -9.32 -7.98 -3.95
C LEU A 68 -10.55 -8.87 -4.24
N ARG A 69 -11.74 -8.50 -3.73
CA ARG A 69 -12.99 -9.25 -4.00
C ARG A 69 -13.46 -9.13 -5.44
N LEU A 70 -13.19 -7.99 -6.08
CA LEU A 70 -13.52 -7.73 -7.48
C LEU A 70 -12.49 -8.34 -8.47
N ASN A 71 -11.42 -8.96 -7.96
CA ASN A 71 -10.26 -9.43 -8.74
C ASN A 71 -9.56 -8.32 -9.55
N GLU A 72 -9.68 -7.06 -9.11
CA GLU A 72 -8.99 -5.91 -9.72
C GLU A 72 -7.54 -5.79 -9.25
N LEU A 73 -7.30 -6.20 -8.00
CA LEU A 73 -5.97 -6.31 -7.40
C LEU A 73 -5.73 -7.74 -6.90
N SER A 74 -4.47 -8.13 -6.86
CA SER A 74 -3.98 -9.32 -6.16
C SER A 74 -2.88 -8.94 -5.18
N VAL A 75 -2.83 -9.62 -4.03
CA VAL A 75 -1.87 -9.31 -2.95
C VAL A 75 -1.21 -10.58 -2.41
N THR A 76 0.12 -10.60 -2.34
CA THR A 76 0.89 -11.65 -1.66
C THR A 76 1.24 -11.21 -0.23
N ALA A 77 0.30 -11.39 0.70
CA ALA A 77 0.50 -11.02 2.09
C ALA A 77 -0.39 -11.81 3.05
N SER A 78 -0.04 -11.79 4.35
CA SER A 78 -0.96 -12.25 5.39
C SER A 78 -2.19 -11.34 5.49
N PHE A 79 -3.30 -11.88 5.98
CA PHE A 79 -4.52 -11.09 6.21
C PHE A 79 -4.28 -9.88 7.13
N ARG A 80 -3.42 -10.02 8.15
CA ARG A 80 -3.03 -8.91 9.04
C ARG A 80 -2.37 -7.77 8.25
N HIS A 81 -1.46 -8.10 7.34
CA HIS A 81 -0.81 -7.10 6.50
C HIS A 81 -1.79 -6.42 5.55
N ILE A 82 -2.77 -7.15 5.01
CA ILE A 82 -3.83 -6.55 4.17
C ILE A 82 -4.62 -5.51 4.95
N LEU A 83 -5.04 -5.82 6.19
CA LEU A 83 -5.76 -4.87 7.05
C LEU A 83 -4.94 -3.63 7.40
N LEU A 84 -3.65 -3.84 7.72
CA LEU A 84 -2.72 -2.75 8.01
C LEU A 84 -2.56 -1.84 6.79
N LEU A 85 -2.31 -2.42 5.62
CA LEU A 85 -2.16 -1.67 4.36
C LEU A 85 -3.42 -0.90 4.00
N GLU A 86 -4.60 -1.52 4.13
CA GLU A 86 -5.86 -0.82 3.90
C GLU A 86 -6.02 0.39 4.82
N SER A 87 -5.65 0.24 6.10
CA SER A 87 -5.68 1.35 7.07
C SER A 87 -4.70 2.47 6.67
N ILE A 88 -3.49 2.10 6.23
CA ILE A 88 -2.49 3.06 5.75
C ILE A 88 -3.00 3.81 4.50
N PHE A 89 -3.47 3.10 3.47
CA PHE A 89 -3.99 3.73 2.24
C PHE A 89 -5.17 4.66 2.54
N PHE A 90 -6.06 4.25 3.44
CA PHE A 90 -7.21 5.07 3.83
C PHE A 90 -6.81 6.35 4.57
N LEU A 91 -5.80 6.30 5.43
CA LEU A 91 -5.32 7.45 6.21
C LEU A 91 -4.35 8.34 5.43
N ALA A 92 -3.64 7.79 4.45
CA ALA A 92 -2.67 8.50 3.62
C ALA A 92 -3.27 9.05 2.31
N LYS A 93 -4.56 8.80 2.06
CA LYS A 93 -5.23 9.29 0.84
C LYS A 93 -5.08 10.82 0.71
N PRO A 94 -4.95 11.35 -0.51
CA PRO A 94 -4.97 12.78 -0.72
C PRO A 94 -6.30 13.33 -0.19
N TYR A 95 -6.23 14.17 0.83
CA TYR A 95 -7.38 14.96 1.23
C TYR A 95 -7.52 16.05 0.17
N ASP A 96 -8.61 15.99 -0.60
CA ASP A 96 -9.01 17.15 -1.39
C ASP A 96 -9.17 18.30 -0.40
N LEU A 97 -8.20 19.22 -0.40
CA LEU A 97 -8.39 20.55 0.15
C LEU A 97 -9.50 21.15 -0.68
N VAL A 98 -10.74 21.01 -0.21
CA VAL A 98 -11.87 21.78 -0.70
C VAL A 98 -11.48 23.24 -0.48
N HIS A 99 -11.03 23.89 -1.55
CA HIS A 99 -10.90 25.34 -1.63
C HIS A 99 -12.27 25.98 -1.71
#